data_AF-A0A554KZ27-F1
#
_entry.id   AF-A0A554KZ27-F1
#
_cell.length_a   1.000
_cell.length_b   1.000
_cell.length_c   1.000
_cell.angle_alpha   90.00
_cell.angle_beta   90.00
_cell.angle_gamma   90.00
#
_symmetry.space_group_name_H-M   'P 1'
#
loop_
_entity.id
_entity.type
_entity.pdbx_description
1 polymer ?
#
loop_
_entity_poly.entity_id
_entity_poly.type
_entity_poly.pdbx_seq_one_letter_code
_entity_poly.pdbx_strand_id
1 'polypeptide(L)'
;MKIKMNKTVLIAGSLAILAIVALSAYFLLSGGRTGEGVLGGFVSGPGPDERPRSMLLTIWRSTGSIKYTREFKANGSLIDSYDSAPAAPLGGRWMIVNPLLETALPVPAESLDSTVIKIMFDTGDVFYFGVDALSETELRLKNLSGNGNTLRYSKMK
;
A
#
# COMPACT_ATOMS: atom_id res chain seq x y z
N MET A 1 13.00 17.63 -53.48
CA MET A 1 11.94 17.31 -52.50
C MET A 1 12.43 17.77 -51.13
N LYS A 2 11.98 18.94 -50.66
CA LYS A 2 12.43 19.57 -49.39
C LYS A 2 11.46 19.17 -48.29
N ILE A 3 11.91 18.39 -47.31
CA ILE A 3 11.12 18.04 -46.13
C ILE A 3 11.07 19.27 -45.22
N LYS A 4 9.87 19.83 -45.08
CA LYS A 4 9.60 20.98 -44.21
C LYS A 4 9.48 20.46 -42.78
N MET A 5 10.49 20.72 -41.97
CA MET A 5 10.55 20.35 -40.56
C MET A 5 9.74 21.37 -39.75
N ASN A 6 8.57 20.98 -39.24
CA ASN A 6 7.74 21.85 -38.42
C ASN A 6 8.35 21.96 -37.01
N LYS A 7 8.81 23.17 -36.68
CA LYS A 7 9.18 23.59 -35.33
C LYS A 7 7.99 24.32 -34.70
N THR A 8 7.32 23.69 -33.75
CA THR A 8 6.40 24.32 -32.77
C THR A 8 6.42 23.44 -31.52
N VAL A 9 7.33 23.67 -30.56
CA VAL A 9 7.17 24.46 -29.32
C VAL A 9 6.09 23.91 -28.38
N LEU A 10 6.49 23.42 -27.20
CA LEU A 10 6.13 24.05 -25.92
C LEU A 10 7.01 23.51 -24.78
N ILE A 11 7.93 24.34 -24.31
CA ILE A 11 8.43 24.29 -22.93
C ILE A 11 7.30 24.87 -22.09
N ALA A 12 6.70 24.07 -21.21
CA ALA A 12 5.84 24.56 -20.14
C ALA A 12 6.45 24.06 -18.83
N GLY A 13 7.35 24.89 -18.28
CA GLY A 13 7.64 24.86 -16.87
C GLY A 13 6.44 25.39 -16.09
N SER A 14 6.19 24.75 -14.96
CA SER A 14 5.65 25.33 -13.72
C SER A 14 4.15 25.61 -13.62
N LEU A 15 3.63 25.19 -12.45
CA LEU A 15 2.38 25.55 -11.75
C LEU A 15 1.09 24.79 -12.08
N ALA A 16 0.82 23.76 -11.27
CA ALA A 16 -0.36 23.74 -10.41
C ALA A 16 -0.11 22.81 -9.21
N ILE A 17 0.47 23.36 -8.14
CA ILE A 17 0.33 22.79 -6.80
C ILE A 17 -1.12 23.05 -6.40
N LEU A 18 -1.97 22.04 -6.51
CA LEU A 18 -3.28 22.04 -5.87
C LEU A 18 -3.18 21.20 -4.61
N ALA A 19 -2.92 21.90 -3.51
CA ALA A 19 -3.12 21.37 -2.18
C ALA A 19 -4.59 20.96 -2.03
N ILE A 20 -4.84 19.67 -1.85
CA ILE A 20 -6.07 19.20 -1.20
C ILE A 20 -5.67 18.70 0.19
N VAL A 21 -5.54 19.66 1.09
CA VAL A 21 -5.64 19.42 2.52
C VAL A 21 -7.13 19.38 2.84
N ALA A 22 -7.72 18.19 2.86
CA ALA A 22 -8.99 17.92 3.54
C ALA A 22 -9.27 16.42 3.53
N LEU A 23 -8.67 15.66 4.45
CA LEU A 23 -9.35 14.53 5.13
C LEU A 23 -8.61 14.03 6.38
N SER A 24 -7.74 14.83 7.00
CA SER A 24 -7.02 14.45 8.22
C SER A 24 -7.86 14.59 9.50
N ALA A 25 -9.09 15.11 9.41
CA ALA A 25 -9.91 15.42 10.58
C ALA A 25 -10.95 14.36 10.96
N TYR A 26 -11.21 13.34 10.11
CA TYR A 26 -12.25 12.36 10.45
C TYR A 26 -11.78 11.21 11.35
N PHE A 27 -10.47 11.03 11.52
CA PHE A 27 -9.92 9.96 12.39
C PHE A 27 -9.65 10.38 13.83
N LEU A 28 -9.84 11.66 14.19
CA LEU A 28 -9.72 12.14 15.58
C LEU A 28 -11.05 12.21 16.33
N LEU A 29 -12.18 11.83 15.72
CA LEU A 29 -13.51 11.91 16.37
C LEU A 29 -14.14 10.55 16.74
N SER A 30 -13.44 9.42 16.60
CA SER A 30 -13.95 8.11 17.04
C SER A 30 -13.24 7.53 18.28
N GLY A 31 -12.30 8.27 18.88
CA GLY A 31 -11.48 7.78 20.01
C GLY A 31 -11.76 8.39 21.39
N GLY A 32 -12.80 9.21 21.57
CA GLY A 32 -13.02 9.97 22.80
C GLY A 32 -14.29 9.57 23.56
N ARG A 33 -14.36 8.34 24.10
CA ARG A 33 -15.33 8.02 25.15
C ARG A 33 -14.61 8.08 26.50
N THR A 34 -14.63 9.26 27.11
CA THR A 34 -14.36 9.44 28.54
C THR A 34 -15.47 8.71 29.30
N GLY A 35 -15.12 7.54 29.84
CA GLY A 35 -15.89 6.82 30.84
C GLY A 35 -14.92 6.40 31.92
N GLU A 36 -15.02 7.06 33.06
CA GLU A 36 -14.22 6.80 34.26
C GLU A 36 -14.45 5.37 34.79
N GLY A 37 -13.36 4.77 35.28
CA GLY A 37 -13.35 3.73 36.31
C GLY A 37 -13.74 2.31 35.87
N VAL A 38 -12.77 1.40 35.77
CA VAL A 38 -12.60 0.22 36.65
C VAL A 38 -11.25 -0.42 36.32
N LEU A 39 -10.51 -0.76 37.38
CA LEU A 39 -9.20 -1.42 37.39
C LEU A 39 -9.16 -2.70 36.54
N GLY A 40 -8.24 -2.76 35.60
CA GLY A 40 -7.90 -3.99 34.87
C GLY A 40 -6.72 -3.72 33.95
N GLY A 41 -5.53 -4.22 34.32
CA GLY A 41 -4.30 -4.00 33.56
C GLY A 41 -4.45 -4.45 32.11
N PHE A 42 -4.47 -3.48 31.19
CA PHE A 42 -4.27 -3.77 29.78
C PHE A 42 -2.81 -4.15 29.59
N VAL A 43 -2.58 -5.42 29.29
CA VAL A 43 -1.32 -5.86 28.68
C VAL A 43 -1.19 -5.06 27.38
N SER A 44 -0.30 -4.08 27.36
CA SER A 44 0.02 -3.26 26.18
C SER A 44 0.79 -4.10 25.15
N GLY A 45 0.10 -5.08 24.57
CA GLY A 45 0.57 -5.77 23.36
C GLY A 45 0.14 -5.00 22.12
N PRO A 46 0.89 -5.09 21.01
CA PRO A 46 0.47 -4.50 19.75
C PRO A 46 -0.89 -5.08 19.34
N GLY A 47 -1.79 -4.23 18.85
CA GLY A 47 -3.09 -4.66 18.33
C GLY A 47 -2.93 -5.71 17.21
N PRO A 48 -3.99 -6.48 16.86
CA PRO A 48 -3.89 -7.54 15.85
C PRO A 48 -3.35 -7.06 14.49
N ASP A 49 -3.56 -5.78 14.15
CA ASP A 49 -3.05 -5.17 12.90
C ASP A 49 -1.64 -4.56 13.03
N GLU A 50 -1.13 -4.38 14.24
CA GLU A 50 0.11 -3.67 14.50
C GLU A 50 1.36 -4.55 14.29
N ARG A 51 1.24 -5.86 14.57
CA ARG A 51 2.32 -6.82 14.30
C ARG A 51 2.56 -7.02 12.79
N PRO A 52 1.55 -7.32 11.94
CA PRO A 52 1.76 -7.42 10.50
C PRO A 52 2.25 -6.10 9.91
N ARG A 53 1.72 -4.97 10.39
CA ARG A 53 2.14 -3.64 9.95
C ARG A 53 3.63 -3.43 10.14
N SER A 54 4.17 -3.63 11.35
CA SER A 54 5.59 -3.37 11.62
C SER A 54 6.54 -4.25 10.79
N MET A 55 6.19 -5.52 10.57
CA MET A 55 6.98 -6.43 9.76
C MET A 55 6.97 -6.10 8.26
N LEU A 56 5.90 -5.47 7.76
CA LEU A 56 5.81 -5.03 6.37
C LEU A 56 6.73 -3.84 6.06
N LEU A 57 7.07 -3.01 7.06
CA LEU A 57 7.78 -1.72 6.91
C LEU A 57 9.25 -1.88 6.49
N THR A 58 9.48 -2.29 5.25
CA THR A 58 10.79 -2.53 4.68
C THR A 58 10.70 -2.56 3.15
N ILE A 59 11.85 -2.69 2.50
CA ILE A 59 11.94 -2.99 1.08
C ILE A 59 11.90 -4.51 0.88
N TRP A 60 11.01 -4.95 0.00
CA TRP A 60 10.80 -6.32 -0.40
C TRP A 60 11.18 -6.49 -1.86
N ARG A 61 12.05 -7.45 -2.19
CA ARG A 61 12.42 -7.77 -3.57
C ARG A 61 11.60 -8.96 -4.06
N SER A 62 11.03 -8.86 -5.25
CA SER A 62 10.30 -10.00 -5.83
C SER A 62 11.24 -11.16 -6.14
N THR A 63 10.80 -12.37 -5.82
CA THR A 63 11.52 -13.60 -6.19
C THR A 63 11.23 -14.01 -7.64
N GLY A 64 10.15 -13.50 -8.25
CA GLY A 64 9.79 -13.76 -9.65
C GLY A 64 10.41 -12.77 -10.64
N SER A 65 10.75 -11.57 -10.18
CA SER A 65 11.56 -10.60 -10.93
C SER A 65 12.50 -9.88 -9.98
N ILE A 66 13.78 -10.26 -9.99
CA ILE A 66 14.80 -9.73 -9.07
C ILE A 66 15.01 -8.21 -9.18
N LYS A 67 14.58 -7.63 -10.31
CA LYS A 67 14.67 -6.19 -10.59
C LYS A 67 13.52 -5.40 -9.97
N TYR A 68 12.45 -6.08 -9.57
CA TYR A 68 11.28 -5.45 -8.96
C TYR A 68 11.41 -5.42 -7.44
N THR A 69 11.19 -4.24 -6.87
CA THR A 69 11.13 -4.04 -5.42
C THR A 69 9.87 -3.28 -5.04
N ARG A 70 9.40 -3.53 -3.82
CA ARG A 70 8.24 -2.88 -3.20
C ARG A 70 8.61 -2.44 -1.79
N GLU A 71 8.44 -1.17 -1.51
CA GLU A 71 8.70 -0.58 -0.20
C GLU A 71 7.39 -0.15 0.47
N PHE A 72 7.12 -0.69 1.66
CA PHE A 72 6.04 -0.19 2.52
C PHE A 72 6.61 0.76 3.57
N LYS A 73 6.09 1.99 3.61
CA LYS A 73 6.54 3.01 4.57
C LYS A 73 5.56 3.18 5.72
N ALA A 74 6.09 3.58 6.89
CA ALA A 74 5.31 3.79 8.11
C ALA A 74 4.18 4.83 7.94
N ASN A 75 4.40 5.84 7.10
CA ASN A 75 3.44 6.89 6.77
C ASN A 75 2.30 6.41 5.83
N GLY A 76 2.29 5.13 5.44
CA GLY A 76 1.31 4.57 4.51
C GLY A 76 1.63 4.78 3.03
N SER A 77 2.81 5.30 2.68
CA SER A 77 3.29 5.34 1.29
C SER A 77 3.78 3.98 0.83
N LEU A 78 3.54 3.67 -0.44
CA LEU A 78 4.05 2.52 -1.17
C LEU A 78 4.95 3.02 -2.30
N ILE A 79 6.08 2.36 -2.53
CA ILE A 79 6.93 2.62 -3.69
C ILE A 79 7.27 1.29 -4.37
N ASP A 80 6.88 1.16 -5.62
CA ASP A 80 7.29 0.06 -6.48
C ASP A 80 8.39 0.56 -7.44
N SER A 81 9.52 -0.15 -7.51
CA SER A 81 10.65 0.21 -8.38
C SER A 81 11.07 -0.95 -9.27
N TYR A 82 11.64 -0.62 -10.43
CA TYR A 82 12.16 -1.60 -11.38
C TYR A 82 13.56 -1.19 -11.84
N ASP A 83 14.60 -1.92 -11.42
CA ASP A 83 16.01 -1.56 -11.60
C ASP A 83 16.45 -1.36 -13.06
N SER A 84 15.69 -1.86 -14.04
CA SER A 84 16.08 -1.76 -15.46
C SER A 84 15.33 -0.71 -16.28
N ALA A 85 14.64 0.24 -15.66
CA ALA A 85 13.98 1.30 -16.40
C ALA A 85 14.50 2.68 -15.96
N PRO A 86 14.67 3.65 -16.88
CA PRO A 86 14.77 5.07 -16.52
C PRO A 86 13.44 5.63 -16.00
N ALA A 87 12.42 4.79 -15.84
CA ALA A 87 11.12 5.16 -15.34
C ALA A 87 11.20 5.50 -13.85
N ALA A 88 10.51 6.59 -13.48
CA ALA A 88 10.33 6.93 -12.09
C ALA A 88 9.65 5.76 -11.34
N PRO A 89 9.95 5.57 -10.05
CA PRO A 89 9.23 4.62 -9.21
C PRO A 89 7.72 4.86 -9.30
N LEU A 90 6.93 3.79 -9.28
CA LEU A 90 5.48 3.87 -9.20
C LEU A 90 5.09 4.09 -7.73
N GLY A 91 4.53 5.27 -7.45
CA GLY A 91 4.05 5.65 -6.14
C GLY A 91 2.64 5.15 -5.85
N GLY A 92 2.33 5.05 -4.56
CA GLY A 92 0.99 4.79 -4.09
C GLY A 92 0.86 4.87 -2.58
N ARG A 93 -0.26 4.37 -2.09
CA ARG A 93 -0.62 4.28 -0.68
C ARG A 93 -1.01 2.86 -0.33
N TRP A 94 -0.78 2.47 0.91
CA TRP A 94 -1.18 1.16 1.42
C TRP A 94 -1.79 1.28 2.82
N MET A 95 -2.64 0.32 3.15
CA MET A 95 -3.20 0.15 4.49
C MET A 95 -3.67 -1.29 4.70
N ILE A 96 -3.67 -1.72 5.96
CA ILE A 96 -4.41 -2.91 6.37
C ILE A 96 -5.86 -2.51 6.53
N VAL A 97 -6.78 -3.33 6.00
CA VAL A 97 -8.22 -3.08 6.04
C VAL A 97 -8.93 -4.22 6.76
N ASN A 98 -10.03 -3.88 7.42
CA ASN A 98 -10.97 -4.90 7.90
C ASN A 98 -11.84 -5.35 6.72
N PRO A 99 -11.76 -6.62 6.28
CA PRO A 99 -12.52 -7.10 5.12
C PRO A 99 -14.03 -6.99 5.30
N LEU A 100 -14.54 -7.08 6.54
CA LEU A 100 -15.98 -6.95 6.83
C LEU A 100 -16.50 -5.51 6.67
N LEU A 101 -15.60 -4.52 6.64
CA LEU A 101 -15.94 -3.10 6.48
C LEU A 101 -15.59 -2.56 5.09
N GLU A 102 -14.86 -3.33 4.28
CA GLU A 102 -14.42 -2.91 2.95
C GLU A 102 -15.44 -3.33 1.90
N THR A 103 -16.28 -2.37 1.48
CA THR A 103 -17.38 -2.63 0.54
C THR A 103 -16.91 -2.89 -0.89
N ALA A 104 -15.69 -2.47 -1.24
CA ALA A 104 -15.12 -2.65 -2.57
C ALA A 104 -14.27 -3.93 -2.69
N LEU A 105 -14.32 -4.83 -1.70
CA LEU A 105 -13.55 -6.07 -1.73
C LEU A 105 -14.11 -7.00 -2.82
N PRO A 106 -13.25 -7.53 -3.71
CA PRO A 106 -13.68 -8.32 -4.88
C PRO A 106 -14.03 -9.78 -4.54
N VAL A 107 -13.81 -10.20 -3.29
CA VAL A 107 -14.07 -11.54 -2.78
C VAL A 107 -14.91 -11.45 -1.51
N PRO A 108 -15.75 -12.46 -1.19
CA PRO A 108 -16.54 -12.46 0.04
C PRO A 108 -15.65 -12.34 1.28
N ALA A 109 -15.96 -11.38 2.16
CA ALA A 109 -15.16 -11.13 3.35
C ALA A 109 -15.11 -12.34 4.29
N GLU A 110 -16.18 -13.15 4.34
CA GLU A 110 -16.23 -14.36 5.17
C GLU A 110 -15.31 -15.48 4.67
N SER A 111 -14.84 -15.39 3.42
CA SER A 111 -13.90 -16.35 2.84
C SER A 111 -12.43 -16.05 3.18
N LEU A 112 -12.16 -14.94 3.88
CA LEU A 112 -10.82 -14.48 4.19
C LEU A 112 -10.47 -14.77 5.64
N ASP A 113 -9.35 -15.47 5.82
CA ASP A 113 -8.75 -15.85 7.10
C ASP A 113 -7.42 -15.12 7.38
N SER A 114 -7.02 -14.23 6.47
CA SER A 114 -5.73 -13.54 6.48
C SER A 114 -5.87 -12.02 6.59
N THR A 115 -4.80 -11.35 7.02
CA THR A 115 -4.68 -9.90 6.96
C THR A 115 -4.85 -9.42 5.52
N VAL A 116 -5.69 -8.41 5.30
CA VAL A 116 -5.91 -7.83 3.97
C VAL A 116 -5.22 -6.48 3.87
N ILE A 117 -4.41 -6.32 2.83
CA ILE A 117 -3.77 -5.06 2.45
C ILE A 117 -4.50 -4.48 1.25
N LYS A 118 -4.91 -3.21 1.36
CA LYS A 118 -5.35 -2.38 0.24
C LYS A 118 -4.16 -1.57 -0.25
N ILE A 119 -3.93 -1.58 -1.55
CA ILE A 119 -2.96 -0.76 -2.26
C ILE A 119 -3.70 0.14 -3.24
N MET A 120 -3.39 1.44 -3.21
CA MET A 120 -3.95 2.46 -4.10
C MET A 120 -2.78 3.13 -4.80
N PHE A 121 -2.62 2.91 -6.10
CA PHE A 121 -1.55 3.53 -6.88
C PHE A 121 -1.92 4.96 -7.27
N ASP A 122 -0.90 5.79 -7.49
CA ASP A 122 -1.10 7.18 -7.93
C ASP A 122 -1.73 7.27 -9.34
N THR A 123 -1.73 6.17 -10.09
CA THR A 123 -2.47 6.01 -11.36
C THR A 123 -3.99 5.90 -11.18
N GLY A 124 -4.46 5.67 -9.95
CA GLY A 124 -5.85 5.43 -9.62
C GLY A 124 -6.23 3.96 -9.46
N ASP A 125 -5.31 3.03 -9.76
CA ASP A 125 -5.56 1.60 -9.63
C ASP A 125 -5.62 1.17 -8.17
N VAL A 126 -6.61 0.35 -7.81
CA VAL A 126 -6.78 -0.18 -6.45
C VAL A 126 -6.71 -1.71 -6.47
N PHE A 127 -5.86 -2.26 -5.61
CA PHE A 127 -5.68 -3.71 -5.47
C PHE A 127 -5.79 -4.13 -4.02
N TYR A 128 -6.38 -5.31 -3.81
CA TYR A 128 -6.46 -5.96 -2.51
C TYR A 128 -5.59 -7.22 -2.52
N PHE A 129 -4.86 -7.41 -1.43
CA PHE A 129 -3.99 -8.56 -1.24
C PHE A 129 -4.22 -9.21 0.11
N GLY A 130 -4.37 -10.53 0.15
CA GLY A 130 -4.26 -11.31 1.37
C GLY A 130 -2.79 -11.54 1.71
N VAL A 131 -2.42 -11.43 2.98
CA VAL A 131 -1.08 -11.78 3.47
C VAL A 131 -1.03 -13.27 3.78
N ASP A 132 -0.60 -14.08 2.81
CA ASP A 132 -0.49 -15.54 2.94
C ASP A 132 0.66 -15.96 3.86
N ALA A 133 1.76 -15.17 3.88
CA ALA A 133 2.89 -15.39 4.77
C ALA A 133 3.67 -14.10 5.00
N LEU A 134 4.14 -13.90 6.22
CA LEU A 134 4.99 -12.77 6.62
C LEU A 134 5.97 -13.22 7.71
N SER A 135 7.26 -13.11 7.41
CA SER A 135 8.35 -13.41 8.33
C SER A 135 9.42 -12.32 8.26
N GLU A 136 10.53 -12.50 8.99
CA GLU A 136 11.67 -11.57 8.90
C GLU A 136 12.35 -11.57 7.53
N THR A 137 12.11 -12.58 6.70
CA THR A 137 12.82 -12.76 5.42
C THR A 137 11.89 -12.98 4.23
N GLU A 138 10.62 -13.31 4.46
CA GLU A 138 9.65 -13.67 3.42
C GLU A 138 8.37 -12.86 3.54
N LEU A 139 7.84 -12.43 2.40
CA LEU A 139 6.49 -11.93 2.26
C LEU A 139 5.80 -12.65 1.09
N ARG A 140 4.59 -13.17 1.32
CA ARG A 140 3.70 -13.72 0.29
C ARG A 140 2.37 -12.99 0.30
N LEU A 141 1.98 -12.50 -0.86
CA LEU A 141 0.73 -11.77 -1.07
C LEU A 141 -0.12 -12.51 -2.11
N LYS A 142 -1.35 -12.85 -1.76
CA LYS A 142 -2.34 -13.37 -2.70
C LYS A 142 -3.14 -12.21 -3.28
N ASN A 143 -3.14 -12.05 -4.60
CA ASN A 143 -3.94 -11.02 -5.26
C ASN A 143 -5.43 -11.39 -5.20
N LEU A 144 -6.22 -10.62 -4.45
CA LEU A 144 -7.67 -10.79 -4.34
C LEU A 144 -8.43 -10.07 -5.46
N SER A 145 -7.83 -9.03 -6.05
CA SER A 145 -8.40 -8.22 -7.14
C SER A 145 -8.23 -8.82 -8.54
N GLY A 146 -7.67 -10.02 -8.66
CA GLY A 146 -7.46 -10.68 -9.94
C GLY A 146 -7.61 -12.18 -9.83
N ASN A 147 -6.83 -12.92 -10.61
CA ASN A 147 -6.95 -14.38 -10.73
C ASN A 147 -6.43 -15.19 -9.51
N GLY A 148 -6.21 -14.54 -8.36
CA GLY A 148 -5.69 -15.24 -7.17
C GLY A 148 -4.17 -15.46 -7.17
N ASN A 149 -3.42 -14.84 -8.09
CA ASN A 149 -1.98 -15.06 -8.24
C ASN A 149 -1.23 -14.71 -6.93
N THR A 150 -0.26 -15.53 -6.56
CA THR A 150 0.61 -15.26 -5.41
C THR A 150 1.87 -14.52 -5.84
N LEU A 151 2.10 -13.35 -5.24
CA LEU A 151 3.33 -12.59 -5.32
C LEU A 151 4.24 -13.01 -4.15
N ARG A 152 5.52 -13.25 -4.45
CA ARG A 152 6.51 -13.74 -3.49
C ARG A 152 7.69 -12.79 -3.43
N TYR A 153 8.14 -12.52 -2.22
CA TYR A 153 9.19 -11.56 -1.95
C TYR A 153 10.18 -12.07 -0.91
N SER A 154 11.42 -11.63 -1.06
CA SER A 154 12.44 -11.69 0.00
C SER A 154 12.73 -10.31 0.56
N LYS A 155 12.97 -10.22 1.86
CA LYS A 155 13.35 -8.96 2.49
C LYS A 155 14.70 -8.51 1.94
N MET A 156 14.81 -7.25 1.55
CA MET A 156 16.11 -6.66 1.22
C MET A 156 16.90 -6.37 2.50
N LYS A 157 18.21 -6.61 2.44
CA LYS A 157 19.13 -6.30 3.53
C LYS A 157 19.40 -4.81 3.61
#